data_AF-A0A5C9AGV6-F1
#
_entry.id   AF-A0A5C9AGV6-F1
#
_cell.length_a   1.000
_cell.length_b   1.000
_cell.length_c   1.000
_cell.angle_alpha   90.00
_cell.angle_beta   90.00
_cell.angle_gamma   90.00
#
_symmetry.space_group_name_H-M   'P 1'
#
loop_
_entity.id
_entity.type
_entity.pdbx_description
1 polymer ?
#
loop_
_entity_poly.entity_id
_entity_poly.type
_entity_poly.pdbx_seq_one_letter_code
_entity_poly.pdbx_strand_id
1 'polypeptide(L)' 'VAPGVITETGYIQVEQDGIPCASLSIPCRYTHSPAEVASLRDLTDCIRLLTALAGMSAAHFPVEPDSGTTQEAHPL' A
#
# COMPACT_ATOMS: atom_id res chain seq x y z
N VAL A 1 0.48 3.69 -6.33
CA VAL A 1 0.74 2.41 -7.03
C VAL A 1 0.81 2.69 -8.53
N ALA A 2 1.84 2.24 -9.23
CA ALA A 2 1.93 2.42 -10.69
C ALA A 2 0.85 1.57 -11.39
N PRO A 3 0.19 2.06 -12.46
CA PRO A 3 -0.81 1.28 -13.19
C PRO A 3 -0.18 -0.01 -13.76
N GLY A 4 -0.75 -1.18 -13.44
CA GLY A 4 -0.32 -2.48 -13.98
C GLY A 4 0.40 -3.42 -13.00
N VAL A 5 0.78 -2.96 -11.79
CA VAL A 5 1.24 -3.85 -10.71
C VAL A 5 0.04 -4.20 -9.83
N ILE A 6 -0.64 -5.29 -10.16
CA ILE A 6 -1.74 -5.81 -9.34
C ILE A 6 -1.17 -6.52 -8.11
N THR A 7 -1.33 -5.90 -6.95
CA THR A 7 -1.10 -6.51 -5.64
C THR A 7 -2.40 -6.36 -4.84
N GLU A 8 -2.49 -6.96 -3.65
CA GLU A 8 -3.72 -6.90 -2.85
C GLU A 8 -4.22 -5.45 -2.69
N THR A 9 -3.31 -4.48 -2.50
CA THR A 9 -3.68 -3.09 -2.21
C THR A 9 -4.40 -2.44 -3.40
N GLY A 10 -4.19 -2.97 -4.60
CA GLY A 10 -4.90 -2.51 -5.80
C GLY A 10 -6.40 -2.77 -5.76
N TYR A 11 -6.86 -3.73 -4.94
CA TYR A 11 -8.25 -4.18 -4.86
C TYR A 11 -8.86 -4.00 -3.47
N ILE A 12 -8.11 -4.21 -2.37
CA ILE A 12 -8.65 -4.08 -1.01
C ILE A 12 -9.17 -2.66 -0.72
N GLN A 13 -8.55 -1.63 -1.30
CA GLN A 13 -8.98 -0.24 -1.13
C GLN A 13 -10.36 0.07 -1.74
N VAL A 14 -10.82 -0.73 -2.71
CA VAL A 14 -12.12 -0.55 -3.41
C VAL A 14 -13.15 -1.61 -3.04
N GLU A 15 -12.79 -2.52 -2.14
CA GLU A 15 -13.68 -3.57 -1.64
C GLU A 15 -14.52 -3.08 -0.46
N GLN A 16 -15.76 -3.55 -0.40
CA GLN A 16 -16.76 -3.13 0.60
C GLN A 16 -16.90 -1.59 0.64
N ASP A 17 -16.93 -1.00 1.84
CA ASP A 17 -17.00 0.46 2.05
C ASP A 17 -15.60 1.14 1.96
N GLY A 18 -14.60 0.44 1.41
CA GLY A 18 -13.23 0.91 1.30
C GLY A 18 -12.43 0.71 2.58
N ILE A 19 -11.37 -0.10 2.51
CA ILE A 19 -10.44 -0.29 3.63
C ILE A 19 -9.21 0.60 3.38
N PRO A 20 -8.84 1.50 4.32
CA PRO A 20 -7.61 2.28 4.22
C PRO A 20 -6.39 1.35 4.14
N CYS A 21 -5.72 1.37 2.98
CA CYS A 21 -4.58 0.51 2.72
C CYS A 21 -3.40 1.32 2.17
N ALA A 22 -2.19 0.89 2.49
CA ALA A 22 -0.96 1.46 1.97
C ALA A 22 0.03 0.34 1.68
N SER A 23 0.69 0.39 0.51
CA SER A 23 1.79 -0.51 0.19
C SER A 23 3.12 0.17 0.50
N LEU A 24 4.03 -0.56 1.16
CA LEU A 24 5.43 -0.17 1.36
C LEU A 24 6.33 -1.24 0.76
N SER A 25 7.32 -0.84 -0.04
CA SER A 25 8.24 -1.77 -0.70
C SER A 25 9.61 -1.12 -0.95
N ILE A 26 10.58 -1.94 -1.34
CA ILE A 26 11.93 -1.52 -1.74
C ILE A 26 12.22 -1.94 -3.18
N PRO A 27 13.18 -1.29 -3.87
CA PRO A 27 13.63 -1.74 -5.18
C PRO A 27 14.27 -3.13 -5.11
N CYS A 28 13.78 -4.04 -5.95
CA CYS A 28 14.32 -5.39 -6.11
C CYS A 28 14.62 -5.67 -7.59
N ARG A 29 15.55 -6.60 -7.85
CA ARG A 29 15.81 -7.17 -9.18
C ARG A 29 15.51 -8.66 -9.17
N TYR A 30 15.00 -9.13 -10.31
CA TYR A 30 14.64 -10.54 -10.54
C TYR A 30 13.54 -11.05 -9.58
N THR A 31 12.57 -10.20 -9.25
CA THR A 31 11.40 -10.61 -8.45
C THR A 31 10.69 -11.80 -9.12
N HIS A 32 10.33 -12.82 -8.34
CA HIS A 32 9.83 -14.14 -8.78
C HIS A 32 10.89 -15.15 -9.28
N SER A 33 12.16 -14.88 -9.04
CA SER A 33 13.27 -15.83 -9.26
C SER A 33 13.58 -16.62 -7.98
N PRO A 34 14.13 -17.85 -8.05
CA PRO A 34 14.69 -18.54 -6.88
C PRO A 34 15.82 -17.76 -6.16
N ALA A 35 16.43 -16.80 -6.86
CA ALA A 35 17.41 -15.87 -6.29
C ALA A 35 17.09 -14.44 -6.73
N GLU A 36 16.76 -13.59 -5.76
CA GLU A 36 16.46 -12.17 -5.95
C GLU A 36 17.59 -11.30 -5.39
N VAL A 37 17.63 -10.03 -5.81
CA VAL A 37 18.64 -9.07 -5.35
C VAL A 37 17.98 -7.78 -4.88
N ALA A 38 18.38 -7.31 -3.70
CA ALA A 38 17.94 -6.04 -3.12
C ALA A 38 19.11 -5.31 -2.46
N SER A 39 18.94 -4.00 -2.22
CA SER A 39 19.90 -3.16 -1.50
C SER A 39 19.74 -3.31 0.00
N LEU A 40 20.84 -3.59 0.72
CA LEU A 40 20.83 -3.62 2.19
C LEU A 40 20.50 -2.26 2.80
N ARG A 41 20.86 -1.17 2.11
CA ARG A 41 20.53 0.19 2.53
C ARG A 41 19.03 0.42 2.48
N ASP A 42 18.40 0.05 1.36
CA ASP A 42 16.96 0.26 1.17
C ASP A 42 16.16 -0.58 2.17
N LEU A 43 16.62 -1.80 2.45
CA LEU A 43 16.04 -2.63 3.51
C LEU A 43 16.14 -1.95 4.89
N THR A 44 17.31 -1.40 5.23
CA THR A 44 17.53 -0.71 6.51
C THR A 44 16.64 0.52 6.65
N ASP A 45 16.54 1.34 5.60
CA ASP A 45 15.74 2.55 5.60
C ASP A 45 14.23 2.21 5.60
N CYS A 46 13.81 1.14 4.94
CA CYS A 46 12.44 0.62 5.00
C CYS A 46 12.07 0.16 6.41
N ILE A 47 12.95 -0.56 7.10
CA ILE A 47 12.73 -0.97 8.50
C ILE A 47 12.56 0.26 9.40
N ARG A 48 13.41 1.27 9.23
CA ARG A 48 13.32 2.53 10.00
C ARG A 48 12.00 3.25 9.78
N LEU A 49 11.55 3.33 8.53
CA LEU A 49 10.27 3.94 8.19
C LEU A 49 9.11 3.16 8.79
N LEU A 50 9.08 1.84 8.61
CA LEU A 50 8.00 0.98 9.11
C LEU A 50 7.90 1.03 10.64
N THR A 51 9.03 0.99 11.33
CA THR A 51 9.06 1.06 12.80
C THR A 51 8.63 2.43 13.32
N ALA A 52 9.00 3.52 12.65
CA ALA A 52 8.50 4.85 12.97
C ALA A 52 6.97 4.92 12.79
N LEU A 53 6.44 4.44 11.66
CA LEU A 53 4.99 4.41 11.40
C LEU A 53 4.22 3.57 12.43
N ALA A 54 4.72 2.38 12.76
CA ALA A 54 4.10 1.49 13.74
C ALA A 54 4.07 2.08 15.16
N GLY A 55 5.00 2.99 15.48
CA GLY A 55 5.03 3.70 16.75
C GLY A 55 4.14 4.94 16.81
N MET A 56 3.54 5.37 15.70
CA MET A 56 2.67 6.54 15.65
C MET A 56 1.24 6.20 16.12
N SER A 57 0.60 7.16 16.78
CA SER A 57 -0.83 7.05 17.12
C SER A 57 -1.68 7.13 15.84
N ALA A 58 -2.77 6.36 15.80
CA ALA A 58 -3.76 6.39 14.71
C ALA A 58 -4.31 7.79 14.41
N ALA A 59 -4.26 8.71 15.37
CA ALA A 59 -4.63 10.12 15.17
C ALA A 59 -3.80 10.84 14.09
N HIS A 60 -2.61 10.33 13.75
CA HIS A 60 -1.78 10.87 12.66
C HIS A 60 -2.27 10.44 11.26
N PHE A 61 -3.17 9.46 11.20
CA PHE A 61 -3.75 8.94 9.96
C PHE A 61 -5.28 9.00 10.05
N PRO A 62 -5.88 10.20 10.11
CA PRO A 62 -7.33 10.33 10.17
C PRO A 62 -7.95 9.73 8.90
N VAL A 63 -8.89 8.81 9.09
CA VAL A 63 -9.72 8.27 8.02
C VAL A 63 -11.02 9.06 8.03
N GLU A 64 -11.22 9.90 7.02
CA GLU A 64 -12.53 10.54 6.83
C GLU A 64 -13.53 9.48 6.36
N PRO A 65 -14.71 9.36 6.99
CA PRO A 65 -15.74 8.47 6.48
C PRO A 65 -16.23 8.98 5.12
N ASP A 66 -16.35 8.08 4.15
CA ASP A 66 -16.82 8.43 2.82
C ASP A 66 -18.23 9.02 2.92
N SER A 67 -18.38 10.26 2.46
CA SER A 67 -19.59 11.06 2.63
C SER A 67 -20.65 10.69 1.59
N GLY A 68 -21.00 9.41 1.48
CA GLY A 68 -22.24 8.92 0.87
C GLY A 68 -22.59 9.43 -0.54
N THR A 69 -21.63 9.87 -1.36
CA THR A 69 -21.90 10.13 -2.79
C THR A 69 -21.67 8.84 -3.53
N THR A 70 -22.77 8.12 -3.80
CA THR A 70 -22.85 6.98 -4.71
C THR A 70 -21.92 7.20 -5.91
N GLN A 71 -20.80 6.48 -5.94
CA GLN A 71 -20.04 6.35 -7.18
C GLN A 71 -20.86 5.44 -8.08
N GLU A 72 -21.81 6.05 -8.80
CA GLU A 72 -22.60 5.42 -9.85
C GLU A 72 -21.65 4.62 -10.74
N ALA A 73 -21.85 3.31 -10.75
CA ALA A 73 -21.14 2.39 -11.62
C ALA A 73 -21.37 2.85 -13.06
N HIS A 74 -20.32 3.34 -13.71
CA HIS A 74 -20.36 3.70 -15.12
C HIS A 74 -20.59 2.41 -15.92
N PRO A 75 -21.73 2.24 -16.61
CA PRO A 75 -22.00 1.02 -17.35
C PRO A 75 -21.02 0.87 -18.52
N LEU A 76 -20.63 -0.38 -18.78
CA LEU A 76 -19.88 -0.83 -19.96
C LEU A 76 -20.70 -0.66 -21.24
#